data_AF-A0A8T6RL80-F1
#
_entry.id   AF-A0A8T6RL80-F1
#
_cell.length_a   1.000
_cell.length_b   1.000
_cell.length_c   1.000
_cell.angle_alpha   90.00
_cell.angle_beta   90.00
_cell.angle_gamma   90.00
#
_symmetry.space_group_name_H-M   'P 1'
#
loop_
_entity.id
_entity.type
_entity.pdbx_description
1 polymer ?
#
loop_
_entity_poly.entity_id
_entity_poly.type
_entity_poly.pdbx_seq_one_letter_code
_entity_poly.pdbx_strand_id
1 'polypeptide(L)'
;MRIKRKLMSNMKSLRQEVGITQEQLAEIVGVSRQTVSYLEKGEYNPSLKIAHDIARYFEKSIDDIFTYEPVITIKRKQFNLTQEQLASLIGIDVEDLKKLENEDYTGSMELINKIAKQLNCEIEDLIE
;
A
#
# COMPACT_ATOMS: atom_id res chain seq x y z
N MET A 1 15.11 -4.71 11.32
CA MET A 1 14.39 -5.52 10.35
C MET A 1 12.95 -5.59 10.78
N ARG A 2 12.08 -4.97 10.00
CA ARG A 2 10.62 -5.02 10.07
C ARG A 2 10.10 -5.18 8.65
N ILE A 3 8.86 -5.66 8.50
CA ILE A 3 8.22 -5.68 7.19
C ILE A 3 7.97 -4.23 6.76
N LYS A 4 8.47 -3.89 5.57
CA LYS A 4 8.28 -2.58 4.97
C LYS A 4 6.80 -2.36 4.68
N ARG A 5 6.30 -1.17 5.02
CA ARG A 5 4.94 -0.75 4.70
C ARG A 5 4.99 0.36 3.66
N LYS A 6 4.06 0.30 2.71
CA LYS A 6 3.93 1.31 1.65
C LYS A 6 2.59 2.01 1.80
N LEU A 7 2.62 3.34 1.67
CA LEU A 7 1.41 4.13 1.55
C LEU A 7 0.70 3.76 0.24
N MET A 8 -0.56 3.40 0.37
CA MET A 8 -1.48 3.13 -0.74
C MET A 8 -2.50 4.26 -0.78
N SER A 9 -2.96 4.58 -1.99
CA SER A 9 -4.02 5.57 -2.20
C SER A 9 -5.05 5.08 -3.20
N ASN A 10 -6.33 5.18 -2.86
CA ASN A 10 -7.43 4.96 -3.80
C ASN A 10 -7.90 6.27 -4.47
N MET A 11 -7.20 7.38 -4.25
CA MET A 11 -7.57 8.72 -4.72
C MET A 11 -7.82 8.74 -6.24
N LYS A 12 -7.07 7.95 -7.01
CA LYS A 12 -7.30 7.83 -8.46
C LYS A 12 -8.70 7.29 -8.79
N SER A 13 -9.17 6.28 -8.06
CA SER A 13 -10.49 5.69 -8.25
C SER A 13 -11.58 6.70 -7.87
N LEU A 14 -11.46 7.33 -6.70
CA LEU A 14 -12.41 8.36 -6.25
C LEU A 14 -12.50 9.52 -7.25
N ARG A 15 -11.35 9.96 -7.75
CA ARG A 15 -11.26 11.02 -8.77
C ARG A 15 -11.98 10.63 -10.08
N GLN A 16 -11.86 9.37 -10.49
CA GLN A 16 -12.54 8.85 -11.67
C GLN A 16 -14.06 8.69 -11.45
N GLU A 17 -14.49 8.30 -10.26
CA GLU A 17 -15.92 8.21 -9.89
C GLU A 17 -16.62 9.56 -9.98
N VAL A 18 -15.95 10.64 -9.56
CA VAL A 18 -16.48 12.01 -9.66
C VAL A 18 -16.17 12.69 -11.00
N GLY A 19 -15.47 12.01 -11.91
CA GLY A 19 -15.26 12.46 -13.29
C GLY A 19 -14.29 13.63 -13.48
N ILE A 20 -13.35 13.86 -12.56
CA ILE A 20 -12.40 14.98 -12.65
C ILE A 20 -10.98 14.53 -13.06
N THR A 21 -10.16 15.45 -13.54
CA THR A 21 -8.75 15.24 -13.88
C THR A 21 -7.82 15.49 -12.70
N GLN A 22 -6.57 15.03 -12.79
CA GLN A 22 -5.55 15.31 -11.76
C GLN A 22 -5.32 16.82 -11.58
N GLU A 23 -5.41 17.60 -12.67
CA GLU A 23 -5.26 19.06 -12.64
C GLU A 23 -6.39 19.71 -11.83
N GLN A 24 -7.64 19.32 -12.12
CA GLN A 24 -8.81 19.81 -11.39
C GLN A 24 -8.75 19.47 -9.90
N LEU A 25 -8.36 18.25 -9.54
CA LEU A 25 -8.17 17.89 -8.14
C LEU A 25 -7.08 18.73 -7.48
N ALA A 26 -5.99 19.02 -8.20
CA ALA A 26 -4.89 19.82 -7.70
C ALA A 26 -5.32 21.26 -7.41
N GLU A 27 -6.09 21.87 -8.31
CA GLU A 27 -6.69 23.19 -8.12
C GLU A 27 -7.62 23.23 -6.89
N ILE A 28 -8.46 22.22 -6.73
CA ILE A 28 -9.42 22.12 -5.62
C ILE A 28 -8.71 22.05 -4.26
N VAL A 29 -7.66 21.23 -4.14
CA VAL A 29 -6.95 21.01 -2.87
C VAL A 29 -5.73 21.92 -2.68
N GLY A 30 -5.46 22.80 -3.65
CA GLY A 30 -4.40 23.81 -3.57
C GLY A 30 -2.98 23.22 -3.62
N VAL A 31 -2.75 22.21 -4.46
CA VAL A 31 -1.43 21.59 -4.67
C VAL A 31 -1.08 21.55 -6.17
N SER A 32 0.12 21.09 -6.51
CA SER A 32 0.48 20.87 -7.92
C SER A 32 -0.12 19.58 -8.47
N ARG A 33 -0.38 19.52 -9.79
CA ARG A 33 -0.75 18.25 -10.46
C ARG A 33 0.27 17.13 -10.20
N GLN A 34 1.56 17.47 -10.09
CA GLN A 34 2.61 16.49 -9.76
C GLN A 34 2.40 15.92 -8.35
N THR A 35 2.05 16.76 -7.37
CA THR A 35 1.69 16.33 -6.02
C THR A 35 0.52 15.35 -6.04
N VAL A 36 -0.54 15.66 -6.80
CA VAL A 36 -1.67 14.73 -7.00
C VAL A 36 -1.20 13.40 -7.58
N SER A 37 -0.36 13.41 -8.62
CA SER A 37 0.20 12.18 -9.19
C SER A 37 1.02 11.37 -8.18
N TYR A 38 1.85 12.01 -7.34
CA TYR A 38 2.63 11.29 -6.33
C TYR A 38 1.76 10.70 -5.23
N LEU A 39 0.73 11.42 -4.81
CA LEU A 39 -0.27 10.95 -3.86
C LEU A 39 -1.05 9.75 -4.41
N GLU A 40 -1.51 9.79 -5.68
CA GLU A 40 -2.20 8.66 -6.32
C GLU A 40 -1.32 7.40 -6.40
N LYS A 41 0.00 7.56 -6.48
CA LYS A 41 0.96 6.44 -6.53
C LYS A 41 1.45 5.99 -5.15
N GLY A 42 1.10 6.71 -4.08
CA GLY A 42 1.64 6.49 -2.74
C GLY A 42 3.13 6.77 -2.62
N GLU A 43 3.68 7.60 -3.51
CA GLU A 43 5.10 7.98 -3.55
C GLU A 43 5.40 9.21 -2.67
N TYR A 44 4.37 9.88 -2.18
CA TYR A 44 4.47 11.04 -1.30
C TYR A 44 3.53 10.88 -0.11
N ASN A 45 4.06 11.07 1.10
CA ASN A 45 3.25 11.08 2.31
C ASN A 45 2.62 12.47 2.47
N PRO A 46 1.28 12.61 2.38
CA PRO A 46 0.64 13.91 2.51
C PRO A 46 0.89 14.50 3.90
N SER A 47 0.99 15.82 3.98
CA SER A 47 0.82 16.50 5.27
C SER A 47 -0.60 16.28 5.79
N LEU A 48 -0.79 16.38 7.11
CA LEU A 48 -2.12 16.25 7.71
C LEU A 48 -3.14 17.19 7.07
N LYS A 49 -2.72 18.41 6.70
CA LYS A 49 -3.55 19.38 6.00
C LYS A 49 -4.00 18.84 4.63
N ILE A 50 -3.07 18.37 3.80
CA ILE A 50 -3.39 17.85 2.46
C ILE A 50 -4.29 16.62 2.56
N ALA A 51 -3.97 15.69 3.47
CA ALA A 51 -4.79 14.50 3.71
C ALA A 51 -6.22 14.88 4.13
N HIS A 52 -6.37 15.85 5.03
CA HIS A 52 -7.66 16.36 5.48
C HIS A 52 -8.44 17.06 4.36
N ASP A 53 -7.78 17.91 3.57
CA ASP A 53 -8.44 18.63 2.47
C ASP A 53 -8.94 17.66 1.38
N ILE A 54 -8.16 16.63 1.06
CA ILE A 54 -8.56 15.55 0.14
C ILE A 54 -9.72 14.74 0.72
N ALA A 55 -9.62 14.33 1.99
CA ALA A 55 -10.67 13.59 2.68
C ALA A 55 -12.01 14.34 2.71
N ARG A 56 -11.93 15.65 2.98
CA ARG A 56 -13.08 16.55 2.95
C ARG A 56 -13.71 16.64 1.56
N TYR A 57 -12.89 16.76 0.51
CA TYR A 57 -13.39 16.84 -0.86
C TYR A 57 -14.16 15.58 -1.28
N PHE A 58 -13.67 14.40 -0.92
CA PHE A 58 -14.31 13.13 -1.26
C PHE A 58 -15.38 12.67 -0.26
N GLU A 59 -15.63 13.43 0.81
CA GLU A 59 -16.53 13.06 1.91
C GLU A 59 -16.20 11.68 2.51
N LYS A 60 -14.89 11.43 2.70
CA LYS A 60 -14.34 10.19 3.26
C LYS A 60 -13.47 10.47 4.47
N SER A 61 -13.14 9.44 5.24
CA SER A 61 -12.07 9.55 6.22
C SER A 61 -10.69 9.52 5.54
N ILE A 62 -9.65 9.94 6.25
CA ILE A 62 -8.26 9.82 5.76
C ILE A 62 -7.91 8.34 5.54
N ASP A 63 -8.33 7.46 6.45
CA ASP A 63 -8.05 6.01 6.39
C ASP A 63 -8.78 5.33 5.22
N ASP A 64 -9.92 5.86 4.78
CA ASP A 64 -10.59 5.35 3.57
C ASP A 64 -9.80 5.66 2.29
N ILE A 65 -8.95 6.70 2.32
CA ILE A 65 -8.22 7.18 1.13
C ILE A 65 -6.78 6.70 1.12
N PHE A 66 -6.13 6.77 2.29
CA PHE A 66 -4.71 6.56 2.48
C PHE A 66 -4.50 5.46 3.51
N THR A 67 -3.94 4.34 3.08
CA THR A 67 -3.69 3.19 3.95
C THR A 67 -2.23 2.74 3.87
N TYR A 68 -1.66 2.32 5.00
CA TYR A 68 -0.35 1.68 5.00
C TYR A 68 -0.51 0.17 4.92
N GLU A 69 -0.21 -0.39 3.75
CA GLU A 69 -0.20 -1.84 3.54
C GLU A 69 1.23 -2.39 3.56
N PRO A 70 1.44 -3.59 4.14
CA PRO A 70 2.71 -4.30 4.02
C PRO A 70 3.05 -4.57 2.55
N VAL A 71 4.33 -4.41 2.19
CA VAL A 71 4.78 -4.68 0.81
C VAL A 71 4.51 -6.14 0.42
N ILE A 72 4.62 -7.08 1.36
CA ILE A 72 4.27 -8.49 1.15
C ILE A 72 2.81 -8.62 0.69
N THR A 73 1.87 -7.96 1.38
CA THR A 73 0.44 -7.98 1.04
C THR A 73 0.20 -7.41 -0.35
N ILE A 74 0.83 -6.26 -0.66
CA ILE A 74 0.70 -5.59 -1.97
C ILE A 74 1.18 -6.51 -3.08
N LYS A 75 2.39 -7.06 -2.95
CA LYS A 75 2.99 -7.99 -3.92
C LYS A 75 2.12 -9.23 -4.08
N ARG A 76 1.71 -9.87 -2.98
CA ARG A 76 0.83 -11.05 -3.01
C ARG A 76 -0.45 -10.79 -3.81
N LYS A 77 -1.12 -9.66 -3.57
CA LYS A 77 -2.32 -9.24 -4.31
C LYS A 77 -2.04 -8.99 -5.79
N GLN A 78 -0.86 -8.45 -6.15
CA GLN A 78 -0.44 -8.28 -7.56
C GLN A 78 -0.26 -9.60 -8.31
N PHE A 79 0.11 -10.68 -7.61
CA PHE A 79 0.17 -12.03 -8.15
C PHE A 79 -1.17 -12.78 -8.07
N ASN A 80 -2.25 -12.11 -7.67
CA ASN A 80 -3.58 -12.70 -7.45
C ASN A 80 -3.57 -13.91 -6.50
N LEU A 81 -2.68 -13.91 -5.51
CA LEU A 81 -2.55 -14.99 -4.52
C LEU A 81 -3.37 -14.71 -3.26
N THR A 82 -4.07 -15.72 -2.76
CA THR A 82 -4.64 -15.70 -1.41
C THR A 82 -3.57 -15.93 -0.35
N GLN A 83 -3.89 -15.67 0.92
CA GLN A 83 -2.96 -15.96 2.02
C GLN A 83 -2.67 -17.45 2.11
N GLU A 84 -3.69 -18.30 1.93
CA GLU A 84 -3.57 -19.76 1.95
C GLU A 84 -2.67 -20.28 0.82
N GLN A 85 -2.83 -19.72 -0.39
CA GLN A 85 -2.01 -20.09 -1.54
C GLN A 85 -0.54 -19.73 -1.29
N LEU A 86 -0.25 -18.51 -0.83
CA LEU A 86 1.11 -18.09 -0.55
C LEU A 86 1.73 -18.90 0.61
N ALA A 87 0.98 -19.12 1.69
CA ALA A 87 1.43 -19.91 2.83
C ALA A 87 1.77 -21.35 2.42
N SER A 88 0.91 -21.97 1.60
CA SER A 88 1.14 -23.31 1.05
C SER A 88 2.37 -23.38 0.13
N LEU A 89 2.64 -22.34 -0.66
CA LEU A 89 3.81 -22.29 -1.55
C LEU A 89 5.13 -22.20 -0.78
N ILE A 90 5.11 -21.48 0.34
CA ILE A 90 6.30 -21.27 1.19
C ILE A 90 6.49 -22.45 2.17
N GLY A 91 5.40 -23.16 2.48
CA GLY A 91 5.38 -24.23 3.48
C GLY A 91 5.30 -23.70 4.91
N ILE A 92 4.49 -22.66 5.14
CA ILE A 92 4.20 -22.12 6.48
C ILE A 92 2.70 -22.17 6.79
N ASP A 93 2.35 -22.01 8.06
CA ASP A 93 0.96 -21.81 8.47
C ASP A 93 0.45 -20.45 8.00
N VAL A 94 -0.83 -20.39 7.61
CA VAL A 94 -1.47 -19.14 7.18
C VAL A 94 -1.48 -18.11 8.30
N GLU A 95 -1.54 -18.52 9.56
CA GLU A 95 -1.51 -17.59 10.69
C GLU A 95 -0.15 -16.96 10.91
N ASP A 96 0.94 -17.66 10.56
CA ASP A 96 2.26 -17.06 10.58
C ASP A 96 2.42 -16.03 9.46
N LEU A 97 1.81 -16.28 8.28
CA LEU A 97 1.73 -15.28 7.22
C LEU A 97 0.91 -14.06 7.66
N LYS A 98 -0.23 -14.26 8.34
CA LYS A 98 -1.04 -13.14 8.85
C LYS A 98 -0.29 -12.30 9.88
N LYS A 99 0.52 -12.90 10.75
CA LYS A 99 1.38 -12.15 11.68
C LYS A 99 2.39 -11.29 10.94
N LEU A 100 3.01 -11.81 9.88
CA LEU A 100 3.92 -11.02 9.04
C LEU A 100 3.21 -9.84 8.34
N GLU A 101 1.96 -10.01 7.94
CA GLU A 101 1.18 -8.94 7.30
C GLU A 101 0.61 -7.92 8.32
N ASN A 102 0.22 -8.34 9.53
CA ASN A 102 -0.52 -7.46 10.44
C ASN A 102 0.30 -6.95 11.64
N GLU A 103 1.25 -7.74 12.13
CA GLU A 103 2.03 -7.43 13.33
C GLU A 103 3.39 -6.83 12.95
N ASP A 104 4.02 -6.08 13.87
CA ASP A 104 5.44 -5.66 13.75
C ASP A 104 6.38 -6.87 13.93
N TYR A 105 6.00 -8.02 13.39
CA TYR A 105 6.72 -9.27 13.48
C TYR A 105 7.59 -9.47 12.25
N THR A 106 8.84 -9.83 12.50
CA THR A 106 9.79 -10.16 11.46
C THR A 106 10.10 -11.64 11.57
N GLY A 107 9.80 -12.39 10.52
CA GLY A 107 10.13 -13.81 10.43
C GLY A 107 11.63 -14.05 10.28
N SER A 108 12.02 -15.32 10.18
CA SER A 108 13.40 -15.69 9.89
C SER A 108 13.83 -15.20 8.50
N MET A 109 15.13 -14.92 8.32
CA MET A 109 15.68 -14.55 7.00
C MET A 109 15.40 -15.62 5.94
N GLU A 110 15.36 -16.89 6.33
CA GLU A 110 15.00 -17.98 5.43
C GLU A 110 13.56 -17.84 4.90
N LEU A 111 12.63 -17.48 5.78
CA LEU A 111 11.23 -17.26 5.42
C LEU A 111 11.07 -16.06 4.49
N ILE A 112 11.69 -14.92 4.82
CA ILE A 112 11.66 -13.72 3.97
C ILE A 112 12.27 -14.01 2.59
N ASN A 113 13.36 -14.77 2.52
CA ASN A 113 13.96 -15.20 1.26
C ASN A 113 13.03 -16.09 0.42
N LYS A 114 12.31 -17.03 1.06
CA LYS A 114 11.31 -17.85 0.36
C LYS A 114 10.15 -17.00 -0.19
N ILE A 115 9.66 -16.03 0.59
CA ILE A 115 8.63 -15.08 0.16
C ILE A 115 9.14 -14.26 -1.03
N ALA A 116 10.33 -13.68 -0.94
CA ALA A 116 10.93 -12.84 -1.96
C ALA A 116 11.06 -13.59 -3.31
N LYS A 117 11.54 -14.84 -3.27
CA LYS A 117 11.59 -15.72 -4.44
C LYS A 117 10.21 -15.99 -5.03
N GLN A 118 9.22 -16.28 -4.20
CA GLN A 118 7.87 -16.61 -4.67
C GLN A 118 7.14 -15.39 -5.28
N LEU A 119 7.43 -14.19 -4.77
CA LEU A 119 6.86 -12.94 -5.22
C LEU A 119 7.74 -12.22 -6.27
N ASN A 120 8.78 -12.88 -6.77
CA ASN A 120 9.73 -12.35 -7.75
C ASN A 120 10.22 -10.93 -7.39
N CYS A 121 10.69 -10.75 -6.16
CA CYS A 121 11.26 -9.51 -5.66
C CYS A 121 12.51 -9.76 -4.81
N GLU A 122 13.26 -8.71 -4.54
CA GLU A 122 14.44 -8.78 -3.67
C GLU A 122 14.04 -8.70 -2.19
N ILE A 123 14.92 -9.13 -1.30
CA ILE A 123 14.65 -9.10 0.14
C ILE A 123 14.50 -7.64 0.60
N GLU A 124 15.33 -6.73 0.09
CA GLU A 124 15.32 -5.29 0.42
C GLU A 124 14.01 -4.59 0.01
N ASP A 125 13.21 -5.19 -0.89
CA ASP A 125 11.88 -4.69 -1.21
C ASP A 125 10.89 -4.93 -0.06
N LEU A 126 11.08 -6.01 0.71
CA LEU A 126 10.13 -6.51 1.71
C LEU A 126 10.41 -6.02 3.13
N ILE A 127 11.65 -5.63 3.43
CA ILE A 127 12.09 -5.29 4.80
C ILE A 127 12.84 -3.97 4.88
N GLU A 128 12.80 -3.34 6.07
CA GLU A 128 13.60 -2.16 6.44
C GLU A 128 14.08 -2.19 7.91
#